data_AF-A0A958MV61-F1
#
_entry.id   AF-A0A958MV61-F1
#
_cell.length_a   1.000
_cell.length_b   1.000
_cell.length_c   1.000
_cell.angle_alpha   90.00
_cell.angle_beta   90.00
_cell.angle_gamma   90.00
#
_symmetry.space_group_name_H-M   'P 1'
#
loop_
_entity.id
_entity.type
_entity.pdbx_description
1 polymer ?
#
loop_
_entity_poly.entity_id
_entity_poly.type
_entity_poly.pdbx_seq_one_letter_code
_entity_poly.pdbx_strand_id
1 'polypeptide(L)'
;SRQPAYDDPALVKLLTDYALSYTNTLARHGVVGRVALDFFEIRNAMGKSDFVFGEANIREGGTTHPRETVAILNNAYYDPLQGGLVSRTTGKKLYYVMTDNFIRSQFVGKDLNLMWWYFTRLPKYQDLVFNPQTNTGVKFHMLSAIPEHGKMGLVAFGRSEAEAQHLLEKAEALMEEAAKILGKRGY
;
A
#
# COMPACT_ATOMS: atom_id res chain seq x y z
N SER A 1 -6.47 7.92 -5.78
CA SER A 1 -5.72 8.93 -6.56
C SER A 1 -4.24 8.72 -6.30
N ARG A 2 -3.40 8.67 -7.34
CA ARG A 2 -1.94 8.68 -7.21
C ARG A 2 -1.57 9.93 -6.39
N GLN A 3 -0.88 9.79 -5.25
CA GLN A 3 -0.33 10.96 -4.57
C GLN A 3 0.81 11.48 -5.46
N PRO A 4 0.67 12.64 -6.13
CA PRO A 4 1.65 13.12 -7.10
C PRO A 4 3.03 13.41 -6.47
N ALA A 5 3.10 13.46 -5.14
CA ALA A 5 4.29 13.76 -4.37
C ALA A 5 5.41 12.71 -4.49
N TYR A 6 5.12 11.45 -4.87
CA TYR A 6 6.15 10.41 -4.94
C TYR A 6 6.96 10.40 -6.25
N ASP A 7 6.52 11.12 -7.28
CA ASP A 7 7.15 11.12 -8.59
C ASP A 7 8.20 12.26 -8.75
N ASP A 8 8.35 13.14 -7.75
CA ASP A 8 9.39 14.18 -7.70
C ASP A 8 10.60 13.73 -6.84
N PRO A 9 11.75 13.40 -7.45
CA PRO A 9 12.93 12.95 -6.73
C PRO A 9 13.47 13.97 -5.72
N ALA A 10 13.31 15.27 -6.00
CA ALA A 10 13.77 16.33 -5.10
C ALA A 10 12.91 16.36 -3.83
N LEU A 11 11.60 16.17 -3.98
CA LEU A 11 10.67 16.06 -2.86
C LEU A 11 10.93 14.81 -2.02
N VAL A 12 11.10 13.65 -2.67
CA VAL A 12 11.44 12.39 -1.97
C VAL A 12 12.71 12.57 -1.15
N LYS A 13 13.74 13.20 -1.71
CA LYS A 13 14.99 13.49 -0.99
C LYS A 13 14.75 14.42 0.20
N LEU A 14 14.02 15.53 0.01
CA LEU A 14 13.73 16.50 1.06
C LEU A 14 13.05 15.84 2.27
N LEU A 15 11.98 15.08 2.03
CA LEU A 15 11.24 14.40 3.10
C LEU A 15 12.09 13.32 3.79
N THR A 16 12.93 12.62 3.02
CA THR A 16 13.86 11.63 3.58
C THR A 16 14.91 12.28 4.49
N ASP A 17 15.48 13.41 4.09
CA ASP A 17 16.47 14.14 4.90
C ASP A 17 15.86 14.64 6.22
N TYR A 18 14.62 15.17 6.18
CA TYR A 18 13.88 15.53 7.39
C TYR A 18 13.63 14.32 8.28
N ALA A 19 13.20 13.20 7.70
CA ALA A 19 12.92 11.99 8.44
C ALA A 19 14.17 11.43 9.13
N LEU A 20 15.32 11.42 8.44
CA LEU A 20 16.60 11.00 9.01
C LEU A 20 17.05 11.92 10.14
N SER A 21 16.93 13.24 9.98
CA SER A 21 17.27 14.20 11.04
C SER A 21 16.44 13.98 12.31
N TYR A 22 15.12 13.83 12.15
CA TYR A 22 14.20 13.62 13.26
C TYR A 22 14.43 12.27 13.95
N THR A 23 14.54 11.18 13.19
CA THR A 23 14.74 9.83 13.74
C THR A 23 16.11 9.66 14.40
N ASN A 24 17.17 10.29 13.88
CA ASN A 24 18.48 10.31 14.53
C ASN A 24 18.41 11.00 15.91
N THR A 25 17.60 12.03 16.05
CA THR A 25 17.39 12.70 17.33
C THR A 25 16.67 11.77 18.30
N LEU A 26 15.59 11.11 17.87
CA LEU A 26 14.89 10.12 18.70
C LEU A 26 15.80 8.96 19.13
N ALA A 27 16.64 8.45 18.23
CA ALA A 27 17.58 7.38 18.53
C ALA A 27 18.60 7.79 19.60
N ARG A 28 19.10 9.04 19.58
CA ARG A 28 19.98 9.58 20.63
C ARG A 28 19.31 9.64 22.00
N HIS A 29 17.99 9.75 22.05
CA HIS A 29 17.20 9.69 23.28
C HIS A 29 16.78 8.26 23.67
N GLY A 30 17.33 7.23 23.02
CA GLY A 30 17.09 5.83 23.36
C GLY A 30 15.79 5.25 22.80
N VAL A 31 15.09 5.98 21.92
CA VAL A 31 13.90 5.45 21.25
C VAL A 31 14.32 4.38 20.25
N VAL A 32 13.85 3.15 20.46
CA VAL A 32 14.04 2.03 19.53
C VAL A 32 12.66 1.59 19.06
N GLY A 33 12.38 1.80 17.77
CA GLY A 33 11.09 1.48 17.19
C GLY A 33 10.87 2.16 15.85
N ARG A 34 9.68 1.98 15.29
CA ARG A 34 9.27 2.60 14.03
C ARG A 34 8.66 3.97 14.29
N VAL A 35 8.88 4.89 13.36
CA VAL A 35 8.33 6.24 13.39
C VAL A 35 7.74 6.55 12.03
N ALA A 36 6.45 6.83 11.98
CA ALA A 36 5.81 7.43 10.81
C ALA A 36 5.78 8.95 11.00
N LEU A 37 6.19 9.69 9.99
CA LEU A 37 6.20 11.15 9.99
C LEU A 37 5.25 11.62 8.90
N ASP A 38 4.26 12.40 9.29
CA ASP A 38 3.28 12.96 8.38
C ASP A 38 3.63 14.42 8.08
N PHE A 39 3.56 14.78 6.80
CA PHE A 39 3.87 16.11 6.30
C PHE A 39 2.67 16.69 5.57
N PHE A 40 2.47 18.00 5.70
CA PHE A 40 1.47 18.73 4.94
C PHE A 40 2.16 19.51 3.81
N GLU A 41 1.65 19.34 2.58
CA GLU A 41 2.00 20.22 1.46
C GLU A 41 1.24 21.54 1.61
N ILE A 42 1.97 22.65 1.71
CA ILE A 42 1.41 24.00 1.68
C ILE A 42 1.80 24.64 0.35
N ARG A 43 0.80 25.00 -0.44
CA ARG A 43 1.01 25.75 -1.69
C ARG A 43 0.90 27.23 -1.41
N ASN A 44 1.93 27.98 -1.75
CA ASN A 44 1.89 29.44 -1.65
C ASN A 44 1.11 30.07 -2.82
N ALA A 45 0.86 31.38 -2.74
CA ALA A 45 0.11 32.12 -3.76
C ALA A 45 0.77 32.11 -5.16
N MET A 46 2.05 31.74 -5.26
CA MET A 46 2.79 31.60 -6.52
C MET A 46 2.80 30.16 -7.04
N GLY A 47 2.03 29.24 -6.42
CA GLY A 47 1.94 27.84 -6.81
C GLY A 47 3.15 26.99 -6.41
N LYS A 48 4.10 27.52 -5.63
CA LYS A 48 5.22 26.76 -5.10
C LYS A 48 4.76 25.98 -3.85
N SER A 49 5.10 24.70 -3.83
CA SER A 49 4.86 23.82 -2.69
C SER A 49 6.00 23.95 -1.67
N ASP A 50 5.62 24.06 -0.41
CA ASP A 50 6.47 23.86 0.75
C ASP A 50 5.90 22.72 1.60
N PHE A 51 6.72 22.10 2.44
CA PHE A 51 6.32 20.94 3.23
C PHE A 51 6.60 21.18 4.69
N VAL A 52 5.53 21.15 5.49
CA VAL A 52 5.64 21.32 6.95
C VAL A 52 5.42 19.98 7.64
N PHE A 53 6.21 19.74 8.69
CA PHE A 53 5.99 18.61 9.57
C PHE A 53 4.67 18.77 10.32
N GLY A 54 3.84 17.72 10.28
CA GLY A 54 2.56 17.67 10.97
C GLY A 54 2.66 16.90 12.28
N GLU A 55 2.87 15.59 12.18
CA GLU A 55 2.89 14.70 13.35
C GLU A 55 3.91 13.56 13.22
N ALA A 56 4.34 13.04 14.38
CA ALA A 56 5.16 11.84 14.47
C ALA A 56 4.41 10.76 15.26
N ASN A 57 4.19 9.63 14.62
CA ASN A 57 3.57 8.45 15.19
C ASN A 57 4.66 7.42 15.53
N ILE A 58 5.03 7.32 16.82
CA ILE A 58 6.00 6.33 17.33
C ILE A 58 5.26 5.04 17.71
N ARG A 59 4.84 4.31 16.68
CA ARG A 59 4.12 3.03 16.76
C ARG A 59 4.20 2.36 15.39
N GLU A 60 3.80 1.10 15.30
CA GLU A 60 3.40 0.55 13.99
C GLU A 60 2.12 1.30 13.55
N GLY A 61 2.29 2.32 12.70
CA GLY A 61 1.20 3.14 12.19
C GLY A 61 0.31 2.38 11.20
N GLY A 62 -0.93 2.86 10.98
CA GLY A 62 -1.85 2.26 10.01
C GLY A 62 -1.35 2.35 8.55
N THR A 63 -0.55 3.37 8.23
CA THR A 63 0.10 3.61 6.93
C THR A 63 1.48 2.94 6.80
N THR A 64 2.09 2.55 7.93
CA THR A 64 3.30 1.74 8.02
C THR A 64 3.03 0.29 7.59
N HIS A 65 1.83 -0.20 7.93
CA HIS A 65 1.44 -1.59 7.74
C HIS A 65 1.61 -2.08 6.29
N PRO A 66 1.22 -1.36 5.21
CA PRO A 66 1.21 -2.00 3.91
C PRO A 66 2.55 -1.95 3.17
N ARG A 67 3.39 -0.90 3.31
CA ARG A 67 4.77 -0.90 2.78
C ARG A 67 5.65 -1.94 3.48
N GLU A 68 5.45 -2.13 4.77
CA GLU A 68 6.17 -3.15 5.53
C GLU A 68 5.62 -4.54 5.29
N THR A 69 4.31 -4.67 5.12
CA THR A 69 3.70 -5.89 4.59
C THR A 69 4.29 -6.23 3.22
N VAL A 70 4.52 -5.24 2.35
CA VAL A 70 5.25 -5.47 1.09
C VAL A 70 6.67 -5.98 1.35
N ALA A 71 7.43 -5.30 2.20
CA ALA A 71 8.82 -5.67 2.48
C ALA A 71 8.93 -7.08 3.10
N ILE A 72 8.08 -7.40 4.07
CA ILE A 72 8.04 -8.69 4.77
C ILE A 72 7.55 -9.79 3.82
N LEU A 73 6.40 -9.60 3.16
CA LEU A 73 5.79 -10.63 2.33
C LEU A 73 6.56 -10.91 1.03
N ASN A 74 7.52 -10.06 0.65
CA ASN A 74 8.34 -10.23 -0.56
C ASN A 74 9.84 -10.37 -0.24
N ASN A 75 10.20 -10.57 1.04
CA ASN A 75 11.59 -10.64 1.50
C ASN A 75 12.43 -9.51 0.90
N ALA A 76 11.96 -8.27 1.02
CA ALA A 76 12.53 -7.09 0.38
C ALA A 76 13.06 -6.08 1.39
N TYR A 77 13.95 -5.20 0.93
CA TYR A 77 14.51 -4.10 1.73
C TYR A 77 14.43 -2.80 0.93
N TYR A 78 14.37 -1.67 1.64
CA TYR A 78 14.42 -0.37 0.99
C TYR A 78 15.86 -0.06 0.58
N ASP A 79 16.07 0.23 -0.70
CA ASP A 79 17.34 0.69 -1.26
C ASP A 79 17.22 2.19 -1.60
N PRO A 80 17.87 3.09 -0.84
CA PRO A 80 17.83 4.53 -1.08
C PRO A 80 18.44 4.93 -2.43
N LEU A 81 19.40 4.16 -2.97
CA LEU A 81 20.04 4.48 -4.25
C LEU A 81 19.14 4.16 -5.45
N GLN A 82 18.32 3.12 -5.33
CA GLN A 82 17.36 2.71 -6.37
C GLN A 82 15.97 3.34 -6.20
N GLY A 83 15.75 4.06 -5.10
CA GLY A 83 14.48 4.73 -4.78
C GLY A 83 13.32 3.74 -4.72
N GLY A 84 13.41 2.69 -3.90
CA GLY A 84 12.34 1.71 -3.78
C GLY A 84 12.69 0.44 -3.00
N LEU A 85 11.77 -0.53 -3.02
CA LEU A 85 12.00 -1.84 -2.44
C LEU A 85 12.72 -2.76 -3.43
N VAL A 86 13.71 -3.48 -2.94
CA VAL A 86 14.51 -4.46 -3.68
C VAL A 86 14.34 -5.82 -3.02
N SER A 87 14.01 -6.85 -3.81
CA SER A 87 13.91 -8.21 -3.29
C SER A 87 15.29 -8.71 -2.87
N ARG A 88 15.42 -9.22 -1.64
CA ARG A 88 16.65 -9.88 -1.15
C ARG A 88 16.93 -11.18 -1.91
N THR A 89 15.90 -11.83 -2.44
CA THR A 89 16.03 -13.10 -3.17
C THR A 89 16.55 -12.89 -4.59
N THR A 90 16.03 -11.89 -5.31
CA THR A 90 16.35 -11.68 -6.73
C THR A 90 17.27 -10.49 -6.99
N GLY A 91 17.47 -9.60 -6.02
CA GLY A 91 18.19 -8.34 -6.18
C GLY A 91 17.49 -7.31 -7.07
N LYS A 92 16.26 -7.60 -7.53
CA LYS A 92 15.52 -6.73 -8.44
C LYS A 92 14.61 -5.76 -7.69
N LYS A 93 14.48 -4.54 -8.24
CA LYS A 93 13.48 -3.57 -7.82
C LYS A 93 12.07 -4.16 -7.96
N LEU A 94 11.23 -3.93 -6.96
CA LEU A 94 9.82 -4.28 -6.98
C LEU A 94 8.99 -3.11 -7.50
N TYR A 95 8.12 -3.37 -8.46
CA TYR A 95 7.09 -2.42 -8.90
C TYR A 95 5.78 -2.77 -8.23
N TYR A 96 5.24 -1.83 -7.45
CA TYR A 96 4.00 -2.07 -6.72
C TYR A 96 3.17 -0.80 -6.60
N VAL A 97 1.85 -0.99 -6.52
CA VAL A 97 0.88 0.05 -6.16
C VAL A 97 0.09 -0.46 -4.97
N MET A 98 -0.14 0.43 -4.00
CA MET A 98 -0.78 0.14 -2.74
C MET A 98 -1.95 1.09 -2.54
N THR A 99 -3.04 0.59 -2.01
CA THR A 99 -4.15 1.39 -1.49
C THR A 99 -4.65 0.78 -0.20
N ASP A 100 -4.82 1.60 0.83
CA ASP A 100 -5.53 1.23 2.05
C ASP A 100 -6.94 1.86 2.08
N ASN A 101 -7.35 2.53 0.99
CA ASN A 101 -8.58 3.31 0.93
C ASN A 101 -9.57 2.74 -0.10
N PHE A 102 -9.53 1.43 -0.35
CA PHE A 102 -10.55 0.77 -1.17
C PHE A 102 -11.80 0.52 -0.31
N ILE A 103 -12.64 1.56 -0.25
CA ILE A 103 -13.86 1.60 0.53
C ILE A 103 -15.06 1.59 -0.41
N ARG A 104 -16.02 0.71 -0.14
CA ARG A 104 -17.28 0.62 -0.85
C ARG A 104 -18.41 0.25 0.09
N SER A 105 -19.53 0.98 0.03
CA SER A 105 -20.71 0.68 0.86
C SER A 105 -21.29 -0.70 0.58
N GLN A 106 -21.19 -1.19 -0.67
CA GLN A 106 -21.62 -2.54 -1.04
C GLN A 106 -20.81 -3.66 -0.41
N PHE A 107 -19.64 -3.38 0.20
CA PHE A 107 -18.83 -4.37 0.90
C PHE A 107 -19.31 -4.63 2.34
N VAL A 108 -20.07 -3.70 2.91
CA VAL A 108 -20.58 -3.83 4.29
C VAL A 108 -21.49 -5.05 4.41
N GLY A 109 -21.20 -5.89 5.41
CA GLY A 109 -21.91 -7.14 5.67
C GLY A 109 -21.63 -8.26 4.66
N LYS A 110 -20.62 -8.14 3.78
CA LYS A 110 -20.23 -9.25 2.89
C LYS A 110 -19.51 -10.35 3.66
N ASP A 111 -19.74 -11.58 3.21
CA ASP A 111 -19.00 -12.74 3.72
C ASP A 111 -17.61 -12.80 3.08
N LEU A 112 -16.58 -12.66 3.92
CA LEU A 112 -15.19 -12.67 3.49
C LEU A 112 -14.78 -13.97 2.80
N ASN A 113 -15.28 -15.12 3.25
CA ASN A 113 -14.94 -16.41 2.66
C ASN A 113 -15.51 -16.52 1.25
N LEU A 114 -16.73 -16.04 1.03
CA LEU A 114 -17.33 -16.02 -0.31
C LEU A 114 -16.60 -15.05 -1.25
N MET A 115 -16.22 -13.87 -0.76
CA MET A 115 -15.44 -12.92 -1.56
C MET A 115 -14.08 -13.50 -1.94
N TRP A 116 -13.38 -14.15 -1.00
CA TRP A 116 -12.10 -14.82 -1.25
C TRP A 116 -12.24 -16.00 -2.22
N TRP A 117 -13.29 -16.81 -2.06
CA TRP A 117 -13.60 -17.90 -2.98
C TRP A 117 -13.81 -17.38 -4.41
N TYR A 118 -14.58 -16.30 -4.57
CA TYR A 118 -14.84 -15.70 -5.87
C TYR A 118 -13.56 -15.17 -6.52
N PHE A 119 -12.71 -14.49 -5.73
CA PHE A 119 -11.42 -13.97 -6.18
C PHE A 119 -10.49 -15.08 -6.70
N THR A 120 -10.38 -16.19 -5.96
CA THR A 120 -9.39 -17.26 -6.26
C THR A 120 -9.85 -18.25 -7.34
N ARG A 121 -11.14 -18.28 -7.69
CA ARG A 121 -11.71 -19.33 -8.57
C ARG A 121 -12.00 -18.88 -9.99
N LEU A 122 -12.05 -17.57 -10.27
CA LEU A 122 -12.42 -17.09 -11.60
C LEU A 122 -11.22 -17.14 -12.58
N PRO A 123 -11.34 -17.89 -13.70
CA PRO A 123 -10.24 -18.04 -14.65
C PRO A 123 -9.74 -16.71 -15.23
N LYS A 124 -10.65 -15.75 -15.46
CA LYS A 124 -10.32 -14.41 -16.00
C LYS A 124 -9.42 -13.57 -15.09
N TYR A 125 -9.19 -14.01 -13.84
CA TYR A 125 -8.47 -13.27 -12.81
C TYR A 125 -7.34 -14.08 -12.15
N GLN A 126 -6.90 -15.20 -12.75
CA GLN A 126 -5.81 -16.01 -12.19
C GLN A 126 -4.48 -15.24 -12.07
N ASP A 127 -4.25 -14.25 -12.93
CA ASP A 127 -3.12 -13.32 -12.88
C ASP A 127 -3.14 -12.39 -11.64
N LEU A 128 -4.29 -12.24 -10.98
CA LEU A 128 -4.39 -11.51 -9.73
C LEU A 128 -3.93 -12.33 -8.53
N VAL A 129 -3.93 -13.66 -8.61
CA VAL A 129 -3.42 -14.50 -7.52
C VAL A 129 -1.91 -14.30 -7.45
N PHE A 130 -1.44 -13.85 -6.28
CA PHE A 130 -0.02 -13.55 -6.11
C PHE A 130 0.86 -14.79 -6.35
N ASN A 131 1.82 -14.65 -7.26
CA ASN A 131 2.82 -15.65 -7.57
C ASN A 131 4.17 -15.27 -6.91
N PRO A 132 4.65 -16.03 -5.92
CA PRO A 132 5.90 -15.74 -5.22
C PRO A 132 7.16 -15.96 -6.06
N GLN A 133 7.10 -16.75 -7.14
CA GLN A 133 8.25 -16.96 -8.02
C GLN A 133 8.52 -15.74 -8.90
N THR A 134 7.46 -15.07 -9.36
CA THR A 134 7.55 -13.88 -10.23
C THR A 134 7.41 -12.57 -9.47
N ASN A 135 6.99 -12.60 -8.19
CA ASN A 135 6.57 -11.43 -7.43
C ASN A 135 5.52 -10.58 -8.20
N THR A 136 4.51 -11.23 -8.77
CA THR A 136 3.42 -10.55 -9.49
C THR A 136 2.07 -10.98 -8.96
N GLY A 137 1.07 -10.11 -9.08
CA GLY A 137 -0.30 -10.34 -8.61
C GLY A 137 -0.64 -9.48 -7.38
N VAL A 138 -1.77 -9.74 -6.75
CA VAL A 138 -2.37 -8.86 -5.73
C VAL A 138 -2.44 -9.55 -4.39
N LYS A 139 -2.10 -8.80 -3.33
CA LYS A 139 -2.27 -9.19 -1.93
C LYS A 139 -3.29 -8.28 -1.28
N PHE A 140 -4.20 -8.86 -0.50
CA PHE A 140 -5.20 -8.11 0.26
C PHE A 140 -4.76 -7.97 1.72
N HIS A 141 -5.11 -6.83 2.33
CA HIS A 141 -4.94 -6.57 3.76
C HIS A 141 -6.18 -5.86 4.32
N MET A 142 -6.26 -5.77 5.66
CA MET A 142 -7.44 -5.22 6.37
C MET A 142 -8.76 -5.92 6.04
N LEU A 143 -8.72 -7.23 5.74
CA LEU A 143 -9.92 -8.00 5.38
C LEU A 143 -10.98 -8.02 6.49
N SER A 144 -10.58 -7.89 7.75
CA SER A 144 -11.49 -7.80 8.90
C SER A 144 -12.32 -6.51 8.92
N ALA A 145 -11.89 -5.45 8.23
CA ALA A 145 -12.64 -4.18 8.16
C ALA A 145 -13.75 -4.20 7.10
N ILE A 146 -13.85 -5.27 6.30
CA ILE A 146 -14.86 -5.39 5.23
C ILE A 146 -16.28 -5.44 5.81
N PRO A 147 -16.63 -6.34 6.76
CA PRO A 147 -18.02 -6.49 7.18
C PRO A 147 -18.57 -5.24 7.88
N GLU A 148 -17.74 -4.54 8.65
CA GLU A 148 -18.15 -3.39 9.47
C GLU A 148 -18.01 -2.05 8.73
N HIS A 149 -16.94 -1.88 7.95
CA HIS A 149 -16.60 -0.58 7.35
C HIS A 149 -16.60 -0.60 5.82
N GLY A 150 -16.79 -1.77 5.19
CA GLY A 150 -16.70 -1.91 3.75
C GLY A 150 -15.32 -1.53 3.21
N LYS A 151 -14.29 -1.64 4.05
CA LYS A 151 -12.92 -1.20 3.77
C LYS A 151 -12.00 -2.40 3.62
N MET A 152 -11.18 -2.39 2.59
CA MET A 152 -10.04 -3.28 2.47
C MET A 152 -8.85 -2.54 1.87
N GLY A 153 -7.67 -3.12 2.04
CA GLY A 153 -6.47 -2.66 1.38
C GLY A 153 -5.94 -3.68 0.39
N LEU A 154 -5.26 -3.18 -0.63
CA LEU A 154 -4.65 -3.98 -1.67
C LEU A 154 -3.22 -3.51 -1.93
N VAL A 155 -2.37 -4.47 -2.25
CA VAL A 155 -1.08 -4.23 -2.86
C VAL A 155 -0.96 -5.06 -4.12
N ALA A 156 -0.83 -4.41 -5.26
CA ALA A 156 -0.61 -5.04 -6.55
C ALA A 156 0.87 -4.96 -6.93
N PHE A 157 1.45 -6.10 -7.31
CA PHE A 157 2.83 -6.23 -7.76
C PHE A 157 2.88 -6.54 -9.25
N GLY A 158 3.68 -5.78 -10.00
CA GLY A 158 3.90 -5.97 -11.43
C GLY A 158 5.38 -6.01 -11.78
N ARG A 159 5.68 -6.24 -13.06
CA ARG A 159 7.03 -6.14 -13.64
C ARG A 159 7.35 -4.72 -14.11
N SER A 160 6.34 -3.85 -14.08
CA SER A 160 6.42 -2.42 -14.33
C SER A 160 5.38 -1.70 -13.47
N GLU A 161 5.51 -0.38 -13.32
CA GLU A 161 4.48 0.44 -12.65
C GLU A 161 3.12 0.33 -13.34
N ALA A 162 3.10 0.33 -14.68
CA ALA A 162 1.88 0.22 -15.46
C ALA A 162 1.16 -1.12 -15.24
N GLU A 163 1.93 -2.22 -15.17
CA GLU A 163 1.36 -3.54 -14.87
C GLU A 163 0.83 -3.60 -13.43
N ALA A 164 1.56 -3.05 -12.46
CA ALA A 164 1.10 -3.01 -11.07
C ALA A 164 -0.20 -2.20 -10.93
N GLN A 165 -0.31 -1.06 -11.61
CA GLN A 165 -1.52 -0.25 -11.66
C GLN A 165 -2.69 -1.01 -12.31
N HIS A 166 -2.44 -1.67 -13.45
CA HIS A 166 -3.47 -2.46 -14.13
C HIS A 166 -4.00 -3.62 -13.27
N LEU A 167 -3.10 -4.32 -12.57
CA LEU A 167 -3.48 -5.40 -11.65
C LEU A 167 -4.31 -4.88 -10.48
N LEU A 168 -4.01 -3.69 -9.95
CA LEU A 168 -4.80 -3.05 -8.90
C LEU A 168 -6.22 -2.77 -9.38
N GLU A 169 -6.37 -2.10 -10.53
CA GLU A 169 -7.67 -1.76 -11.11
C GLU A 169 -8.51 -3.00 -11.41
N LYS A 170 -7.87 -4.03 -11.96
CA LYS A 170 -8.51 -5.32 -12.26
C LYS A 170 -9.00 -6.02 -10.99
N ALA A 171 -8.23 -5.94 -9.89
CA ALA A 171 -8.64 -6.48 -8.60
C ALA A 171 -9.79 -5.69 -7.97
N GLU A 172 -9.76 -4.35 -8.02
CA GLU A 172 -10.86 -3.52 -7.54
C GLU A 172 -12.17 -3.83 -8.28
N ALA A 173 -12.12 -3.90 -9.62
CA ALA A 173 -13.26 -4.24 -10.45
C ALA A 173 -13.84 -5.63 -10.14
N LEU A 174 -12.97 -6.62 -9.94
CA LEU A 174 -13.37 -7.98 -9.55
C LEU A 174 -14.09 -7.99 -8.20
N MET A 175 -13.57 -7.27 -7.20
CA MET A 175 -14.20 -7.23 -5.87
C MET A 175 -15.55 -6.51 -5.90
N GLU A 176 -15.69 -5.48 -6.73
CA GLU A 176 -16.98 -4.81 -6.97
C GLU A 176 -17.98 -5.74 -7.68
N GLU A 177 -17.53 -6.53 -8.66
CA GLU A 177 -18.35 -7.56 -9.32
C GLU A 177 -18.80 -8.62 -8.30
N ALA A 178 -17.87 -9.15 -7.51
CA ALA A 178 -18.15 -10.12 -6.46
C ALA A 178 -19.19 -9.59 -5.47
N ALA A 179 -19.07 -8.33 -5.05
CA ALA A 179 -20.01 -7.71 -4.13
C ALA A 179 -21.42 -7.54 -4.72
N LYS A 180 -21.59 -7.45 -6.04
CA LYS A 180 -22.92 -7.39 -6.68
C LYS A 180 -23.60 -8.77 -6.70
N ILE A 181 -22.81 -9.84 -6.84
CA ILE A 181 -23.32 -11.21 -7.03
C ILE A 181 -23.52 -11.92 -5.69
N LEU A 182 -22.59 -11.75 -4.76
CA LEU A 182 -22.58 -12.48 -3.50
C LEU A 182 -23.57 -11.88 -2.51
N GLY A 183 -24.27 -12.74 -1.77
CA GLY A 183 -25.17 -12.32 -0.69
C GLY A 183 -24.43 -11.64 0.47
N LYS A 184 -25.20 -11.03 1.38
CA LYS A 184 -24.67 -10.62 2.69
C LYS A 184 -24.51 -11.86 3.58
N ARG A 185 -23.66 -11.74 4.60
CA ARG A 185 -23.48 -12.77 5.63
C ARG A 185 -24.86 -13.11 6.22
N GLY A 186 -25.29 -14.36 6.08
CA GLY A 186 -26.46 -14.87 6.78
C GLY A 186 -26.12 -15.02 8.26
N TYR A 187 -26.96 -14.47 9.12
CA TYR A 187 -26.98 -14.83 10.55
C TYR A 187 -27.90 -16.03 10.73
#